data_AF-A0A2U1Q758-F1
#
_entry.id   AF-A0A2U1Q758-F1
#
_cell.length_a   1.000
_cell.length_b   1.000
_cell.length_c   1.000
_cell.angle_alpha   90.00
_cell.angle_beta   90.00
_cell.angle_gamma   90.00
#
_symmetry.space_group_name_H-M   'P 1'
#
loop_
_entity.id
_entity.type
_entity.pdbx_description
1 polymer ?
#
loop_
_entity_poly.entity_id
_entity_poly.type
_entity_poly.pdbx_seq_one_letter_code
_entity_poly.pdbx_strand_id
1 'polypeptide(L)'
;MTWLAAKNRLATGERMECWNTNVHIGCSFCAELKETREHLFFDCLYSRQIWEALVGGLMGSVYTWEWTNILNQISLNERTDMSLFIVRHEIVGVVTEVGSKVEKFKVGDKVGVGCLVGSCGSCQSCADDLENYCPKQILTYGFPYYDGTRTYGGYSDHMVAEEHFVLRWPENLPLDSGAPLLCAGITTYSPLRYFGLDKPGVKVGVVGLGGLGHVAVKLAKAFGAEVTVFSTTAAKKQEALEGLKADHFIVSKDAEQMQV
;
A
#
# COMPACT_ATOMS: atom_id res chain seq x y z
N MET A 1 9.94 -14.07 -18.95
CA MET A 1 9.16 -13.08 -18.19
C MET A 1 8.74 -13.73 -16.90
N THR A 2 9.00 -13.08 -15.77
CA THR A 2 8.76 -13.55 -14.40
C THR A 2 7.72 -12.65 -13.74
N TRP A 3 6.54 -12.53 -14.37
CA TRP A 3 5.48 -11.62 -13.93
C TRP A 3 4.17 -12.34 -13.63
N LEU A 4 3.32 -11.67 -12.87
CA LEU A 4 2.04 -12.19 -12.40
C LEU A 4 0.93 -11.14 -12.53
N ALA A 5 -0.23 -11.51 -13.08
CA ALA A 5 -1.46 -10.70 -13.06
C ALA A 5 -2.44 -11.22 -11.99
N ALA A 6 -3.30 -10.35 -11.42
CA ALA A 6 -4.28 -10.73 -10.39
C ALA A 6 -5.71 -10.20 -10.65
N LYS A 7 -6.76 -11.00 -10.41
CA LYS A 7 -8.18 -10.63 -10.52
C LYS A 7 -8.72 -9.98 -9.25
N ASN A 8 -9.81 -9.25 -9.43
CA ASN A 8 -10.62 -8.57 -8.40
C ASN A 8 -9.88 -7.46 -7.64
N ARG A 9 -8.72 -7.02 -8.15
CA ARG A 9 -7.98 -5.82 -7.77
C ARG A 9 -6.78 -5.64 -8.71
N LEU A 10 -6.35 -4.47 -9.17
CA LEU A 10 -6.63 -3.06 -8.90
C LEU A 10 -5.70 -2.07 -9.72
N ALA A 11 -5.42 -2.13 -11.06
CA ALA A 11 -4.42 -1.29 -11.82
C ALA A 11 -4.52 -1.36 -13.40
N THR A 12 -4.12 -0.31 -14.16
CA THR A 12 -4.53 0.03 -15.56
C THR A 12 -4.22 -0.96 -16.72
N GLY A 13 -5.17 -1.11 -17.64
CA GLY A 13 -5.09 -1.95 -18.84
C GLY A 13 -3.94 -1.69 -19.80
N GLU A 14 -3.46 -0.45 -19.93
CA GLU A 14 -2.28 -0.09 -20.75
C GLU A 14 -1.04 -0.91 -20.36
N ARG A 15 -0.87 -1.22 -19.06
CA ARG A 15 0.24 -2.04 -18.56
C ARG A 15 0.06 -3.53 -18.90
N MET A 16 -1.18 -4.00 -18.91
CA MET A 16 -1.55 -5.37 -19.30
C MET A 16 -1.29 -5.62 -20.80
N GLU A 17 -1.44 -4.60 -21.64
CA GLU A 17 -1.09 -4.67 -23.07
C GLU A 17 0.43 -4.67 -23.29
N CYS A 18 1.17 -3.78 -22.63
CA CYS A 18 2.65 -3.74 -22.77
C CYS A 18 3.33 -5.06 -22.37
N TRP A 19 2.76 -5.81 -21.44
CA TRP A 19 3.31 -7.10 -20.98
C TRP A 19 2.73 -8.30 -21.75
N ASN A 20 1.95 -8.04 -22.81
CA ASN A 20 1.37 -9.02 -23.74
C ASN A 20 0.52 -10.10 -23.05
N THR A 21 -0.28 -9.68 -22.07
CA THR A 21 -1.21 -10.55 -21.32
C THR A 21 -2.48 -10.81 -22.16
N ASN A 22 -3.10 -11.98 -22.05
CA ASN A 22 -4.36 -12.31 -22.75
C ASN A 22 -5.61 -12.05 -21.89
N VAL A 23 -5.50 -11.12 -20.92
CA VAL A 23 -6.56 -10.87 -19.92
C VAL A 23 -7.59 -9.87 -20.45
N HIS A 24 -8.87 -10.09 -20.10
CA HIS A 24 -9.93 -9.14 -20.38
C HIS A 24 -9.81 -7.88 -19.51
N ILE A 25 -9.55 -6.73 -20.14
CA ILE A 25 -9.42 -5.41 -19.53
C ILE A 25 -10.78 -4.73 -19.49
N GLY A 26 -11.32 -4.40 -18.31
CA GLY A 26 -12.68 -3.87 -18.17
C GLY A 26 -12.91 -3.20 -16.82
N CYS A 27 -13.37 -1.95 -16.86
CA CYS A 27 -13.48 -1.08 -15.69
C CYS A 27 -14.31 -1.70 -14.57
N SER A 28 -13.67 -1.99 -13.43
CA SER A 28 -14.35 -2.68 -12.31
C SER A 28 -15.41 -1.82 -11.58
N PHE A 29 -15.53 -0.54 -11.93
CA PHE A 29 -16.51 0.39 -11.35
C PHE A 29 -17.80 0.55 -12.18
N CYS A 30 -17.76 0.35 -13.51
CA CYS A 30 -18.94 0.45 -14.38
C CYS A 30 -19.20 -0.80 -15.23
N ALA A 31 -18.28 -1.75 -15.27
CA ALA A 31 -18.33 -3.03 -15.99
C ALA A 31 -18.51 -2.98 -17.53
N GLU A 32 -18.69 -1.80 -18.13
CA GLU A 32 -19.11 -1.66 -19.54
C GLU A 32 -18.01 -1.22 -20.52
N LEU A 33 -16.88 -0.66 -20.04
CA LEU A 33 -15.85 -0.08 -20.90
C LEU A 33 -14.45 -0.64 -20.63
N LYS A 34 -13.62 -0.71 -21.69
CA LYS A 34 -12.20 -1.08 -21.60
C LYS A 34 -11.51 -0.12 -20.63
N GLU A 35 -10.83 -0.66 -19.63
CA GLU A 35 -10.14 0.17 -18.66
C GLU A 35 -8.85 0.78 -19.21
N THR A 36 -9.01 1.96 -19.81
CA THR A 36 -7.91 2.88 -20.15
C THR A 36 -7.68 3.86 -19.00
N ARG A 37 -6.53 4.52 -19.02
CA ARG A 37 -6.22 5.63 -18.11
C ARG A 37 -7.27 6.77 -18.21
N GLU A 38 -7.75 7.03 -19.43
CA GLU A 38 -8.77 8.03 -19.70
C GLU A 38 -10.12 7.62 -19.09
N HIS A 39 -10.53 6.38 -19.31
CA HIS A 39 -11.80 5.88 -18.79
C HIS A 39 -11.85 5.86 -17.26
N LEU A 40 -10.82 5.33 -16.59
CA LEU A 40 -10.84 5.21 -15.12
C LEU A 40 -10.88 6.57 -14.39
N PHE A 41 -10.38 7.64 -15.01
CA PHE A 41 -10.26 8.95 -14.36
C PHE A 41 -11.31 9.97 -14.80
N PHE A 42 -11.80 9.90 -16.04
CA PHE A 42 -12.64 10.95 -16.62
C PHE A 42 -14.04 10.45 -17.00
N ASP A 43 -14.15 9.27 -17.59
CA ASP A 43 -15.44 8.75 -18.09
C ASP A 43 -16.18 7.89 -17.06
N CYS A 44 -15.46 7.27 -16.12
CA CYS A 44 -16.04 6.43 -15.08
C CYS A 44 -16.76 7.28 -14.02
N LEU A 45 -18.10 7.31 -14.09
CA LEU A 45 -18.97 8.10 -13.20
C LEU A 45 -18.69 7.89 -11.70
N TYR A 46 -18.41 6.65 -11.28
CA TYR A 46 -18.17 6.31 -9.88
C TYR A 46 -16.77 6.76 -9.40
N SER A 47 -15.73 6.56 -10.21
CA SER A 47 -14.38 7.04 -9.92
C SER A 47 -14.36 8.57 -9.82
N ARG A 48 -15.04 9.24 -10.77
CA ARG A 48 -15.21 10.69 -10.77
C ARG A 48 -15.83 11.22 -9.47
N GLN A 49 -16.91 10.61 -8.97
CA GLN A 49 -17.54 11.01 -7.70
C GLN A 49 -16.60 10.86 -6.49
N ILE A 50 -15.75 9.83 -6.48
CA ILE A 50 -14.72 9.65 -5.44
C ILE A 50 -13.68 10.77 -5.54
N TRP A 51 -13.18 11.07 -6.74
CA TRP A 51 -12.22 12.17 -6.95
C TRP A 51 -12.82 13.55 -6.60
N GLU A 52 -14.08 13.82 -6.96
CA GLU A 52 -14.82 15.02 -6.56
C GLU A 52 -14.80 15.21 -5.03
N ALA A 53 -15.09 14.15 -4.27
CA ALA A 53 -15.09 14.20 -2.80
C ALA A 53 -13.67 14.34 -2.20
N LEU A 54 -12.69 13.64 -2.75
CA LEU A 54 -11.32 13.56 -2.23
C LEU A 54 -10.55 14.88 -2.48
N VAL A 55 -10.72 15.47 -3.66
CA VAL A 55 -10.14 16.78 -4.02
C VAL A 55 -10.88 17.93 -3.33
N GLY A 56 -12.21 17.84 -3.22
CA GLY A 56 -13.04 18.85 -2.52
C GLY A 56 -12.68 19.02 -1.04
N GLY A 57 -12.20 17.98 -0.37
CA GLY A 57 -11.68 18.06 1.01
C GLY A 57 -10.25 18.57 1.14
N LEU A 58 -9.43 18.46 0.08
CA LEU A 58 -7.99 18.79 0.11
C LEU A 58 -7.67 20.22 -0.34
N MET A 59 -8.39 20.77 -1.32
CA MET A 59 -8.05 22.06 -1.96
C MET A 59 -8.85 23.24 -1.41
N GLY A 60 -8.82 23.42 -0.08
CA GLY A 60 -9.41 24.58 0.57
C GLY A 60 -8.89 25.90 -0.03
N SER A 61 -9.80 26.72 -0.57
CA SER A 61 -9.56 27.98 -1.30
C SER A 61 -8.92 27.87 -2.70
N VAL A 62 -9.71 27.47 -3.70
CA VAL A 62 -10.19 28.33 -4.82
C VAL A 62 -11.32 27.55 -5.51
N TYR A 63 -12.54 28.09 -5.48
CA TYR A 63 -13.74 27.30 -5.82
C TYR A 63 -14.07 27.40 -7.32
N THR A 64 -14.05 26.27 -8.03
CA THR A 64 -14.64 26.12 -9.36
C THR A 64 -15.15 24.70 -9.57
N TRP A 65 -16.40 24.58 -10.03
CA TRP A 65 -17.08 23.30 -10.29
C TRP A 65 -16.98 22.88 -11.77
N GLU A 66 -16.36 23.72 -12.60
CA GLU A 66 -16.23 23.46 -14.04
C GLU A 66 -14.95 22.66 -14.31
N TRP A 67 -15.13 21.46 -14.86
CA TRP A 67 -14.05 20.54 -15.20
C TRP A 67 -12.96 21.15 -16.06
N THR A 68 -13.33 22.02 -17.01
CA THR A 68 -12.39 22.76 -17.85
C THR A 68 -11.45 23.64 -17.04
N ASN A 69 -11.91 24.23 -15.93
CA ASN A 69 -11.07 25.08 -15.07
C ASN A 69 -10.18 24.25 -14.13
N ILE A 70 -10.65 23.08 -13.66
CA ILE A 70 -9.82 22.13 -12.90
C ILE A 70 -8.70 21.60 -13.80
N LEU A 71 -9.04 21.17 -15.03
CA LEU A 71 -8.06 20.75 -16.05
C LEU A 71 -7.10 21.88 -16.39
N ASN A 72 -7.57 23.12 -16.53
CA ASN A 72 -6.70 24.29 -16.74
C ASN A 72 -5.79 24.57 -15.54
N GLN A 73 -6.21 24.43 -14.28
CA GLN A 73 -5.31 24.59 -13.13
C GLN A 73 -4.26 23.47 -13.04
N ILE A 74 -4.61 22.26 -13.48
CA ILE A 74 -3.70 21.12 -13.59
C ILE A 74 -2.70 21.31 -14.75
N SER A 75 -3.12 21.92 -15.87
CA SER A 75 -2.29 22.10 -17.07
C SER A 75 -1.50 23.41 -17.15
N LEU A 76 -1.98 24.50 -16.52
CA LEU A 76 -1.29 25.80 -16.44
C LEU A 76 -0.12 25.78 -15.44
N ASN A 77 -0.09 24.80 -14.53
CA ASN A 77 1.18 24.42 -13.91
C ASN A 77 1.99 23.67 -14.97
N GLU A 78 3.00 24.32 -15.57
CA GLU A 78 3.98 23.72 -16.50
C GLU A 78 4.90 22.66 -15.86
N ARG A 79 4.41 21.96 -14.84
CA ARG A 79 5.04 20.74 -14.31
C ARG A 79 4.59 19.55 -15.14
N THR A 80 5.45 19.17 -16.07
CA THR A 80 5.38 17.87 -16.77
C THR A 80 5.53 16.65 -15.84
N ASP A 81 5.63 16.84 -14.52
CA ASP A 81 5.74 15.77 -13.51
C ASP A 81 4.40 15.24 -12.97
N MET A 82 3.31 16.03 -13.04
CA MET A 82 1.97 15.67 -12.54
C MET A 82 1.21 14.72 -13.49
N SER A 83 1.89 13.74 -14.05
CA SER A 83 1.19 12.61 -14.67
C SER A 83 0.44 11.84 -13.59
N LEU A 84 -0.89 11.87 -13.68
CA LEU A 84 -1.89 11.00 -13.06
C LEU A 84 -1.34 9.93 -12.10
N PHE A 85 -1.62 10.10 -10.80
CA PHE A 85 -0.95 9.35 -9.72
C PHE A 85 -1.89 8.30 -9.11
N ILE A 86 -1.89 7.09 -9.68
CA ILE A 86 -2.62 5.93 -9.10
C ILE A 86 -1.84 5.43 -7.89
N VAL A 87 -2.39 5.63 -6.68
CA VAL A 87 -1.77 5.26 -5.40
C VAL A 87 -2.19 3.85 -4.92
N ARG A 88 -1.96 3.56 -3.63
CA ARG A 88 -2.05 2.26 -2.92
C ARG A 88 -0.88 1.32 -3.22
N HIS A 89 -0.20 0.91 -2.15
CA HIS A 89 0.83 -0.13 -2.11
C HIS A 89 0.53 -1.24 -1.08
N GLU A 90 -0.75 -1.40 -0.74
CA GLU A 90 -1.27 -2.47 0.10
C GLU A 90 -2.19 -3.34 -0.78
N ILE A 91 -1.59 -4.06 -1.72
CA ILE A 91 -2.33 -4.70 -2.83
C ILE A 91 -2.51 -6.18 -2.51
N VAL A 92 -3.73 -6.68 -2.65
CA VAL A 92 -4.09 -8.10 -2.47
C VAL A 92 -5.03 -8.54 -3.59
N GLY A 93 -4.88 -9.78 -4.06
CA GLY A 93 -5.66 -10.30 -5.18
C GLY A 93 -5.51 -11.80 -5.37
N VAL A 94 -6.05 -12.31 -6.49
CA VAL A 94 -6.00 -13.73 -6.87
C VAL A 94 -5.36 -13.86 -8.24
N VAL A 95 -4.34 -14.70 -8.40
CA VAL A 95 -3.57 -14.83 -9.65
C VAL A 95 -4.46 -15.20 -10.86
N THR A 96 -4.35 -14.45 -11.96
CA THR A 96 -5.02 -14.72 -13.25
C THR A 96 -4.11 -15.26 -14.33
N GLU A 97 -2.88 -14.76 -14.41
CA GLU A 97 -1.89 -15.15 -15.42
C GLU A 97 -0.49 -15.11 -14.80
N VAL A 98 0.40 -15.99 -15.25
CA VAL A 98 1.80 -16.06 -14.82
C VAL A 98 2.70 -16.20 -16.06
N GLY A 99 3.84 -15.51 -16.04
CA GLY A 99 4.84 -15.61 -17.09
C GLY A 99 5.46 -17.01 -17.16
N SER A 100 5.92 -17.42 -18.35
CA SER A 100 6.41 -18.77 -18.64
C SER A 100 7.65 -19.26 -17.87
N LYS A 101 8.22 -18.42 -16.99
CA LYS A 101 9.33 -18.77 -16.10
C LYS A 101 8.99 -18.64 -14.61
N VAL A 102 7.74 -18.31 -14.26
CA VAL A 102 7.29 -18.21 -12.87
C VAL A 102 7.15 -19.60 -12.28
N GLU A 103 7.82 -19.84 -11.16
CA GLU A 103 7.77 -21.12 -10.43
C GLU A 103 7.10 -20.96 -9.07
N LYS A 104 7.14 -19.76 -8.48
CA LYS A 104 6.60 -19.52 -7.13
C LYS A 104 5.07 -19.56 -7.07
N PHE A 105 4.36 -19.24 -8.14
CA PHE A 105 2.91 -18.99 -8.14
C PHE A 105 2.19 -19.63 -9.33
N LYS A 106 0.90 -19.90 -9.15
CA LYS A 106 0.00 -20.40 -10.20
C LYS A 106 -1.33 -19.64 -10.19
N VAL A 107 -2.06 -19.72 -11.31
CA VAL A 107 -3.42 -19.19 -11.45
C VAL A 107 -4.33 -19.74 -10.33
N GLY A 108 -5.07 -18.84 -9.68
CA GLY A 108 -5.92 -19.14 -8.52
C GLY A 108 -5.27 -18.98 -7.15
N ASP A 109 -3.94 -18.83 -7.04
CA ASP A 109 -3.30 -18.52 -5.75
C ASP A 109 -3.77 -17.15 -5.21
N LYS A 110 -3.83 -17.00 -3.89
CA LYS A 110 -3.99 -15.68 -3.25
C LYS A 110 -2.61 -15.04 -3.07
N VAL A 111 -2.47 -13.77 -3.41
CA VAL A 111 -1.19 -13.04 -3.39
C VAL A 111 -1.34 -11.61 -2.89
N GLY A 112 -0.22 -11.03 -2.45
CA GLY A 112 -0.11 -9.59 -2.14
C GLY A 112 1.14 -8.94 -2.73
N VAL A 113 1.09 -7.61 -2.93
CA VAL A 113 2.22 -6.77 -3.36
C VAL A 113 2.29 -5.55 -2.44
N GLY A 114 3.47 -5.31 -1.89
CA GLY A 114 3.75 -4.22 -0.94
C GLY A 114 4.23 -2.93 -1.59
N CYS A 115 5.17 -2.25 -0.92
CA CYS A 115 5.73 -0.95 -1.34
C CYS A 115 6.72 -0.99 -2.50
N LEU A 116 7.23 -2.17 -2.86
CA LEU A 116 8.27 -2.36 -3.89
C LEU A 116 7.77 -3.28 -5.01
N VAL A 117 8.24 -3.01 -6.23
CA VAL A 117 8.01 -3.84 -7.43
C VAL A 117 9.30 -4.11 -8.23
N GLY A 118 10.45 -3.67 -7.72
CA GLY A 118 11.76 -3.83 -8.35
C GLY A 118 12.93 -3.39 -7.47
N SER A 119 14.13 -3.87 -7.79
CA SER A 119 15.43 -3.51 -7.20
C SER A 119 16.53 -3.75 -8.25
N CYS A 120 17.82 -3.57 -7.93
CA CYS A 120 18.86 -3.97 -8.90
C CYS A 120 19.15 -5.47 -8.96
N GLY A 121 18.68 -6.27 -7.98
CA GLY A 121 18.98 -7.70 -7.86
C GLY A 121 20.47 -8.05 -7.71
N SER A 122 21.37 -7.08 -7.54
CA SER A 122 22.83 -7.27 -7.67
C SER A 122 23.71 -6.50 -6.69
N CYS A 123 23.13 -5.75 -5.74
CA CYS A 123 23.89 -5.09 -4.67
C CYS A 123 23.81 -5.91 -3.38
N GLN A 124 24.69 -5.60 -2.42
CA GLN A 124 24.72 -6.29 -1.13
C GLN A 124 23.35 -6.34 -0.44
N SER A 125 22.62 -5.22 -0.39
CA SER A 125 21.24 -5.20 0.15
C SER A 125 20.28 -6.18 -0.57
N CYS A 126 20.43 -6.41 -1.88
CA CYS A 126 19.59 -7.39 -2.57
C CYS A 126 20.07 -8.84 -2.35
N ALA A 127 21.34 -9.04 -2.01
CA ALA A 127 21.89 -10.35 -1.66
C ALA A 127 21.57 -10.78 -0.21
N ASP A 128 21.27 -9.80 0.65
CA ASP A 128 20.94 -10.00 2.07
C ASP A 128 19.41 -10.00 2.36
N ASP A 129 18.55 -10.16 1.33
CA ASP A 129 17.08 -10.06 1.42
C ASP A 129 16.57 -8.71 1.99
N LEU A 130 17.24 -7.62 1.59
CA LEU A 130 17.08 -6.24 2.07
C LEU A 130 16.86 -5.24 0.91
N GLU A 131 15.99 -5.56 -0.06
CA GLU A 131 15.74 -4.74 -1.26
C GLU A 131 15.19 -3.36 -0.95
N ASN A 132 14.53 -3.19 0.20
CA ASN A 132 14.08 -1.88 0.70
C ASN A 132 15.23 -0.92 1.05
N TYR A 133 16.45 -1.45 1.19
CA TYR A 133 17.69 -0.69 1.30
C TYR A 133 18.53 -0.71 0.00
N CYS A 134 17.94 -1.12 -1.13
CA CYS A 134 18.58 -1.02 -2.44
C CYS A 134 18.57 0.45 -2.94
N PRO A 135 19.71 1.00 -3.40
CA PRO A 135 19.77 2.35 -3.98
C PRO A 135 19.06 2.48 -5.34
N LYS A 136 18.61 1.36 -5.92
CA LYS A 136 17.82 1.28 -7.16
C LYS A 136 16.49 0.56 -6.95
N GLN A 137 15.91 0.66 -5.74
CA GLN A 137 14.56 0.17 -5.49
C GLN A 137 13.52 0.91 -6.35
N ILE A 138 12.49 0.21 -6.80
CA ILE A 138 11.39 0.77 -7.58
C ILE A 138 10.11 0.64 -6.77
N LEU A 139 9.50 1.78 -6.43
CA LEU A 139 8.26 1.78 -5.64
C LEU A 139 7.04 1.42 -6.50
N THR A 140 6.04 0.85 -5.84
CA THR A 140 4.81 0.33 -6.46
C THR A 140 4.01 1.35 -7.28
N TYR A 141 4.16 2.65 -7.00
CA TYR A 141 3.58 3.71 -7.81
C TYR A 141 4.49 4.94 -7.91
N GLY A 142 4.37 5.67 -9.03
CA GLY A 142 5.04 6.95 -9.27
C GLY A 142 6.49 6.89 -9.76
N PHE A 143 7.06 5.69 -9.92
CA PHE A 143 8.47 5.48 -10.26
C PHE A 143 8.62 4.95 -11.69
N PRO A 144 9.74 5.20 -12.39
CA PRO A 144 10.01 4.53 -13.66
C PRO A 144 10.31 3.04 -13.43
N TYR A 145 9.70 2.17 -14.23
CA TYR A 145 9.98 0.74 -14.29
C TYR A 145 11.09 0.42 -15.32
N TYR A 146 11.55 -0.83 -15.38
CA TYR A 146 12.65 -1.22 -16.29
C TYR A 146 12.34 -1.04 -17.78
N ASP A 147 11.07 -1.07 -18.16
CA ASP A 147 10.56 -0.84 -19.51
C ASP A 147 10.36 0.65 -19.85
N GLY A 148 10.68 1.55 -18.91
CA GLY A 148 10.48 3.00 -19.06
C GLY A 148 9.06 3.50 -18.76
N THR A 149 8.10 2.60 -18.50
CA THR A 149 6.75 2.99 -18.06
C THR A 149 6.76 3.53 -16.63
N ARG A 150 5.73 4.29 -16.23
CA ARG A 150 5.55 4.70 -14.83
C ARG A 150 4.77 3.63 -14.07
N THR A 151 5.21 3.29 -12.85
CA THR A 151 4.50 2.37 -11.97
C THR A 151 3.19 2.99 -11.48
N TYR A 152 2.14 2.17 -11.44
CA TYR A 152 0.80 2.53 -10.98
C TYR A 152 0.36 1.56 -9.88
N GLY A 153 -0.24 2.09 -8.82
CA GLY A 153 -0.60 1.36 -7.62
C GLY A 153 -1.95 0.65 -7.72
N GLY A 154 -2.41 0.13 -6.58
CA GLY A 154 -3.57 -0.76 -6.47
C GLY A 154 -4.97 -0.10 -6.53
N TYR A 155 -5.17 0.99 -7.29
CA TYR A 155 -6.47 1.67 -7.53
C TYR A 155 -6.93 1.74 -9.05
N SER A 156 -7.12 0.65 -9.84
CA SER A 156 -7.73 0.61 -11.24
C SER A 156 -8.54 -0.70 -11.67
N ASP A 157 -8.01 -1.73 -12.41
CA ASP A 157 -8.54 -3.16 -12.49
C ASP A 157 -7.55 -4.36 -12.25
N HIS A 158 -6.38 -4.42 -12.91
CA HIS A 158 -5.20 -5.32 -12.88
C HIS A 158 -4.20 -5.29 -11.68
N MET A 159 -3.16 -6.10 -11.66
CA MET A 159 -1.86 -5.67 -11.08
C MET A 159 -0.81 -6.57 -11.67
N VAL A 160 0.26 -5.98 -12.21
CA VAL A 160 1.38 -6.76 -12.76
C VAL A 160 2.65 -6.43 -12.00
N ALA A 161 3.23 -7.46 -11.39
CA ALA A 161 4.44 -7.40 -10.58
C ALA A 161 5.38 -8.55 -10.93
N GLU A 162 6.67 -8.35 -10.66
CA GLU A 162 7.71 -9.36 -10.83
C GLU A 162 7.66 -10.35 -9.65
N GLU A 163 7.86 -11.65 -9.89
CA GLU A 163 7.54 -12.73 -8.93
C GLU A 163 8.34 -12.67 -7.61
N HIS A 164 9.47 -11.97 -7.57
CA HIS A 164 10.22 -11.73 -6.34
C HIS A 164 9.53 -10.75 -5.40
N PHE A 165 8.78 -9.80 -5.95
CA PHE A 165 8.05 -8.77 -5.20
C PHE A 165 6.58 -9.13 -4.92
N VAL A 166 6.16 -10.33 -5.33
CA VAL A 166 4.85 -10.91 -5.01
C VAL A 166 4.97 -11.81 -3.79
N LEU A 167 4.12 -11.58 -2.79
CA LEU A 167 4.06 -12.36 -1.55
C LEU A 167 2.93 -13.39 -1.62
N ARG A 168 3.22 -14.63 -1.20
CA ARG A 168 2.20 -15.68 -1.06
C ARG A 168 1.28 -15.36 0.11
N TRP A 169 -0.03 -15.40 -0.12
CA TRP A 169 -1.00 -15.08 0.92
C TRP A 169 -1.40 -16.32 1.74
N PRO A 170 -1.40 -16.26 3.09
CA PRO A 170 -1.90 -17.36 3.91
C PRO A 170 -3.39 -17.63 3.67
N GLU A 171 -3.79 -18.89 3.52
CA GLU A 171 -5.19 -19.25 3.22
C GLU A 171 -6.17 -18.78 4.30
N ASN A 172 -5.72 -18.79 5.56
CA ASN A 172 -6.46 -18.42 6.77
C ASN A 172 -6.45 -16.91 7.08
N LEU A 173 -5.79 -16.07 6.26
CA LEU A 173 -5.77 -14.62 6.43
C LEU A 173 -6.80 -13.97 5.48
N PRO A 174 -7.83 -13.26 5.97
CA PRO A 174 -8.74 -12.51 5.10
C PRO A 174 -7.98 -11.42 4.33
N LEU A 175 -8.25 -11.31 3.02
CA LEU A 175 -7.54 -10.40 2.11
C LEU A 175 -7.71 -8.93 2.52
N ASP A 176 -8.93 -8.55 2.89
CA ASP A 176 -9.32 -7.21 3.30
C ASP A 176 -8.62 -6.76 4.59
N SER A 177 -8.71 -7.55 5.66
CA SER A 177 -8.11 -7.20 6.96
C SER A 177 -6.59 -7.39 7.00
N GLY A 178 -6.05 -8.26 6.13
CA GLY A 178 -4.61 -8.49 6.06
C GLY A 178 -3.87 -7.50 5.15
N ALA A 179 -4.52 -6.85 4.18
CA ALA A 179 -3.84 -5.94 3.24
C ALA A 179 -2.96 -4.86 3.93
N PRO A 180 -3.36 -4.24 5.07
CA PRO A 180 -2.51 -3.29 5.79
C PRO A 180 -1.19 -3.86 6.32
N LEU A 181 -1.03 -5.18 6.38
CA LEU A 181 0.22 -5.81 6.80
C LEU A 181 1.35 -5.62 5.78
N LEU A 182 1.01 -5.38 4.51
CA LEU A 182 1.94 -5.18 3.40
C LEU A 182 2.71 -3.85 3.45
N CYS A 183 2.24 -2.89 4.26
CA CYS A 183 2.95 -1.66 4.58
C CYS A 183 3.05 -1.47 6.10
N ALA A 184 1.97 -1.10 6.78
CA ALA A 184 1.98 -0.83 8.22
C ALA A 184 2.47 -2.02 9.07
N GLY A 185 2.14 -3.26 8.66
CA GLY A 185 2.65 -4.48 9.29
C GLY A 185 4.15 -4.64 9.16
N ILE A 186 4.69 -4.75 7.94
CA ILE A 186 6.13 -4.94 7.73
C ILE A 186 6.97 -3.77 8.28
N THR A 187 6.49 -2.53 8.17
CA THR A 187 7.16 -1.34 8.73
C THR A 187 7.31 -1.39 10.25
N THR A 188 6.40 -2.05 10.96
CA THR A 188 6.47 -2.19 12.42
C THR A 188 7.08 -3.51 12.87
N TYR A 189 6.87 -4.59 12.12
CA TYR A 189 7.47 -5.91 12.34
C TYR A 189 9.00 -5.89 12.17
N SER A 190 9.50 -5.30 11.07
CA SER A 190 10.93 -5.29 10.74
C SER A 190 11.81 -4.73 11.88
N PRO A 191 11.59 -3.51 12.42
CA PRO A 191 12.38 -3.01 13.54
C PRO A 191 12.16 -3.80 14.83
N LEU A 192 10.96 -4.31 15.11
CA LEU A 192 10.72 -5.17 16.29
C LEU A 192 11.63 -6.41 16.27
N ARG A 193 11.76 -7.07 15.11
CA ARG A 193 12.66 -8.23 14.93
C ARG A 193 14.13 -7.82 14.92
N TYR A 194 14.49 -6.82 14.12
CA TYR A 194 15.88 -6.42 13.89
C TYR A 194 16.57 -5.95 15.18
N PHE A 195 15.86 -5.21 16.04
CA PHE A 195 16.39 -4.76 17.33
C PHE A 195 16.13 -5.74 18.49
N GLY A 196 15.62 -6.95 18.22
CA GLY A 196 15.40 -8.00 19.23
C GLY A 196 14.33 -7.67 20.27
N LEU A 197 13.34 -6.85 19.90
CA LEU A 197 12.16 -6.45 20.69
C LEU A 197 10.99 -7.43 20.52
N ASP A 198 11.24 -8.58 19.92
CA ASP A 198 10.32 -9.68 19.66
C ASP A 198 10.37 -10.79 20.74
N LYS A 199 11.10 -10.54 21.83
CA LYS A 199 11.29 -11.48 22.93
C LYS A 199 10.20 -11.27 24.01
N PRO A 200 9.62 -12.33 24.60
CA PRO A 200 8.67 -12.17 25.70
C PRO A 200 9.25 -11.39 26.88
N GLY A 201 8.43 -10.55 27.52
CA GLY A 201 8.80 -9.75 28.69
C GLY A 201 9.62 -8.48 28.43
N VAL A 202 9.95 -8.16 27.17
CA VAL A 202 10.51 -6.83 26.84
C VAL A 202 9.45 -5.74 26.97
N LYS A 203 9.88 -4.52 27.33
CA LYS A 203 9.01 -3.34 27.40
C LYS A 203 9.09 -2.55 26.09
N VAL A 204 7.96 -2.26 25.47
CA VAL A 204 7.87 -1.54 24.18
C VAL A 204 6.98 -0.31 24.32
N GLY A 205 7.54 0.87 24.05
CA GLY A 205 6.79 2.12 23.93
C GLY A 205 6.30 2.34 22.49
N VAL A 206 5.01 2.55 22.29
CA VAL A 206 4.41 2.90 20.99
C VAL A 206 3.91 4.34 21.04
N VAL A 207 4.57 5.24 20.31
CA VAL A 207 4.21 6.67 20.26
C VAL A 207 3.24 6.93 19.10
N GLY A 208 2.00 7.28 19.44
CA GLY A 208 0.93 7.58 18.50
C GLY A 208 0.15 6.35 18.03
N LEU A 209 -1.14 6.29 18.34
CA LEU A 209 -2.01 5.15 18.02
C LEU A 209 -2.76 5.35 16.68
N GLY A 210 -1.99 5.35 15.58
CA GLY A 210 -2.48 5.47 14.20
C GLY A 210 -2.45 4.15 13.41
N GLY A 211 -2.37 4.26 12.08
CA GLY A 211 -2.27 3.11 11.17
C GLY A 211 -1.10 2.17 11.49
N LEU A 212 0.11 2.71 11.68
CA LEU A 212 1.26 1.91 12.13
C LEU A 212 1.14 1.54 13.61
N GLY A 213 0.81 2.51 14.47
CA GLY A 213 0.80 2.33 15.93
C GLY A 213 -0.09 1.17 16.41
N HIS A 214 -1.31 1.03 15.86
CA HIS A 214 -2.19 -0.07 16.29
C HIS A 214 -1.67 -1.45 15.86
N VAL A 215 -0.94 -1.54 14.73
CA VAL A 215 -0.30 -2.79 14.28
C VAL A 215 0.94 -3.08 15.13
N ALA A 216 1.74 -2.06 15.47
CA ALA A 216 2.88 -2.20 16.39
C ALA A 216 2.43 -2.75 17.76
N VAL A 217 1.33 -2.25 18.33
CA VAL A 217 0.76 -2.79 19.58
C VAL A 217 0.37 -4.26 19.41
N LYS A 218 -0.37 -4.61 18.36
CA LYS A 218 -0.78 -6.00 18.10
C LYS A 218 0.40 -6.96 17.97
N LEU A 219 1.44 -6.56 17.22
CA LEU A 219 2.64 -7.37 17.03
C LEU A 219 3.45 -7.52 18.33
N ALA A 220 3.70 -6.42 19.05
CA ALA A 220 4.41 -6.46 20.31
C ALA A 220 3.68 -7.31 21.38
N LYS A 221 2.34 -7.18 21.49
CA LYS A 221 1.54 -8.06 22.36
C LYS A 221 1.60 -9.52 21.92
N ALA A 222 1.58 -9.81 20.61
CA ALA A 222 1.73 -11.18 20.09
C ALA A 222 3.11 -11.80 20.38
N PHE A 223 4.17 -10.99 20.48
CA PHE A 223 5.49 -11.42 20.95
C PHE A 223 5.59 -11.57 22.48
N GLY A 224 4.54 -11.24 23.23
CA GLY A 224 4.54 -11.29 24.70
C GLY A 224 5.26 -10.12 25.37
N ALA A 225 5.36 -8.97 24.70
CA ALA A 225 5.89 -7.74 25.29
C ALA A 225 4.88 -7.08 26.26
N GLU A 226 5.41 -6.29 27.18
CA GLU A 226 4.68 -5.27 27.94
C GLU A 226 4.68 -3.98 27.11
N VAL A 227 3.49 -3.48 26.75
CA VAL A 227 3.32 -2.41 25.76
C VAL A 227 2.69 -1.18 26.41
N THR A 228 3.40 -0.05 26.32
CA THR A 228 2.93 1.26 26.75
C THR A 228 2.62 2.12 25.54
N VAL A 229 1.38 2.59 25.42
CA VAL A 229 0.97 3.52 24.34
C VAL A 229 1.11 4.96 24.84
N PHE A 230 1.86 5.78 24.10
CA PHE A 230 1.99 7.21 24.34
C PHE A 230 1.12 8.00 23.36
N SER A 231 0.33 8.94 23.86
CA SER A 231 -0.59 9.76 23.06
C SER A 231 -0.61 11.20 23.55
N THR A 232 -0.87 12.17 22.68
CA THR A 232 -0.99 13.59 23.07
C THR A 232 -2.32 13.92 23.75
N THR A 233 -3.30 13.01 23.72
CA THR A 233 -4.61 13.14 24.38
C THR A 233 -5.12 11.77 24.88
N ALA A 234 -6.06 11.78 25.83
CA ALA A 234 -6.69 10.57 26.37
C ALA A 234 -7.71 9.90 25.43
N ALA A 235 -8.03 10.50 24.27
CA ALA A 235 -9.14 10.06 23.40
C ALA A 235 -9.03 8.60 22.91
N LYS A 236 -7.80 8.06 22.83
CA LYS A 236 -7.53 6.68 22.40
C LYS A 236 -7.19 5.71 23.55
N LYS A 237 -7.37 6.13 24.81
CA LYS A 237 -7.05 5.30 25.99
C LYS A 237 -7.85 4.00 26.02
N GLN A 238 -9.15 4.07 25.74
CA GLN A 238 -10.01 2.88 25.70
C GLN A 238 -9.64 1.95 24.53
N GLU A 239 -9.42 2.50 23.32
CA GLU A 239 -8.96 1.73 22.16
C GLU A 239 -7.65 0.97 22.46
N ALA A 240 -6.67 1.63 23.08
CA ALA A 240 -5.39 1.02 23.44
C ALA A 240 -5.53 -0.11 24.47
N LEU A 241 -6.16 0.17 25.62
CA LEU A 241 -6.21 -0.76 26.76
C LEU A 241 -7.24 -1.89 26.55
N GLU A 242 -8.45 -1.54 26.12
CA GLU A 242 -9.55 -2.51 25.98
C GLU A 242 -9.59 -3.16 24.61
N GLY A 243 -9.36 -2.39 23.53
CA GLY A 243 -9.43 -2.88 22.16
C GLY A 243 -8.16 -3.63 21.72
N LEU A 244 -6.99 -3.04 21.96
CA LEU A 244 -5.69 -3.56 21.48
C LEU A 244 -4.89 -4.29 22.56
N LYS A 245 -5.36 -4.29 23.82
CA LYS A 245 -4.72 -4.94 24.97
C LYS A 245 -3.29 -4.46 25.25
N ALA A 246 -3.02 -3.18 25.04
CA ALA A 246 -1.85 -2.53 25.62
C ALA A 246 -1.95 -2.56 27.15
N ASP A 247 -0.82 -2.68 27.83
CA ASP A 247 -0.77 -2.80 29.29
C ASP A 247 -0.89 -1.44 29.97
N HIS A 248 -0.31 -0.40 29.34
CA HIS A 248 -0.31 0.98 29.85
C HIS A 248 -0.67 2.01 28.78
N PHE A 249 -1.16 3.17 29.21
CA PHE A 249 -1.42 4.31 28.34
C PHE A 249 -1.03 5.62 29.05
N ILE A 250 -0.15 6.40 28.42
CA ILE A 250 0.40 7.65 28.94
C ILE A 250 -0.01 8.82 28.04
N VAL A 251 -0.53 9.89 28.65
CA VAL A 251 -0.75 11.18 27.98
C VAL A 251 0.55 11.98 28.01
N SER A 252 1.26 12.08 26.89
CA SER A 252 2.61 12.68 26.83
C SER A 252 2.68 14.20 27.08
N LYS A 253 1.52 14.86 27.18
CA LYS A 253 1.39 16.27 27.62
C LYS A 253 1.23 16.43 29.13
N ASP A 254 0.98 15.34 29.85
CA ASP A 254 0.91 15.32 31.30
C ASP A 254 2.31 15.02 31.84
N ALA A 255 2.89 16.00 32.54
CA ALA A 255 4.26 15.92 33.03
C ALA A 255 4.43 14.91 34.18
N GLU A 256 3.37 14.60 34.92
CA GLU A 256 3.37 13.59 35.99
C GLU A 256 3.33 12.18 35.39
N GLN A 257 2.46 11.97 34.38
CA GLN A 257 2.41 10.69 33.64
C GLN A 257 3.65 10.41 32.79
N MET A 258 4.60 11.34 32.67
CA MET A 258 5.87 11.17 31.96
C MET A 258 7.07 10.90 32.88
N GLN A 259 6.88 10.76 34.20
CA GLN A 259 7.95 10.42 35.17
C GLN A 259 8.13 8.90 35.40
N VAL A 260 7.47 8.06 34.59
CA VAL A 260 7.38 6.58 34.78
C VAL A 260 8.44 5.80 34.00
#